data_AF-A0AAJ1RPC6-F1
#
_entry.id   AF-A0AAJ1RPC6-F1
#
_cell.length_a   1.000
_cell.length_b   1.000
_cell.length_c   1.000
_cell.angle_alpha   90.00
_cell.angle_beta   90.00
_cell.angle_gamma   90.00
#
_symmetry.space_group_name_H-M   'P 1'
#
loop_
_entity.id
_entity.type
_entity.pdbx_description
1 polymer ?
#
loop_
_entity_poly.entity_id
_entity_poly.type
_entity_poly.pdbx_seq_one_letter_code
_entity_poly.pdbx_strand_id
1 'polypeptide(L)'
;MTTTKIVCTVIYIIFIAVTLNAVGNIKQYIDLNSAIVVVVLGILFAVAAKGDESTIQKLGNGAVRAGWLGSIIGIVNIFGSEGFAAGDLSILGAALAVCSLTVLYGYLLKLGTMMLD
;
A
#
# COMPACT_ATOMS: atom_id res chain seq x y z
N MET A 1 -13.38 21.23 3.53
CA MET A 1 -11.96 20.86 3.70
C MET A 1 -11.21 22.08 4.23
N THR A 2 -10.66 22.02 5.44
CA THR A 2 -9.99 23.17 6.08
C THR A 2 -8.59 23.37 5.50
N THR A 3 -8.12 24.61 5.37
CA THR A 3 -6.77 24.95 4.88
C THR A 3 -5.66 24.11 5.54
N THR A 4 -5.79 23.85 6.85
CA THR A 4 -4.85 23.00 7.61
C THR A 4 -4.76 21.58 7.07
N LYS A 5 -5.89 20.93 6.73
CA LYS A 5 -5.91 19.55 6.21
C LYS A 5 -5.14 19.45 4.90
N ILE A 6 -5.37 20.42 4.01
CA ILE A 6 -4.68 20.51 2.72
C ILE A 6 -3.18 20.65 2.90
N VAL A 7 -2.75 21.57 3.77
CA VAL A 7 -1.32 21.80 4.05
C VAL A 7 -0.67 20.54 4.61
N CYS A 8 -1.30 19.86 5.56
CA CYS A 8 -0.80 18.60 6.12
C CYS A 8 -0.67 17.50 5.06
N THR A 9 -1.69 17.33 4.20
CA THR A 9 -1.64 16.33 3.11
C THR A 9 -0.53 16.64 2.11
N VAL A 10 -0.32 17.90 1.74
CA VAL A 10 0.75 18.30 0.81
C VAL A 10 2.14 18.03 1.42
N ILE A 11 2.35 18.43 2.67
CA ILE A 11 3.61 18.16 3.39
C ILE A 11 3.86 16.65 3.47
N TYR A 12 2.82 15.86 3.78
CA TYR A 12 2.91 14.42 3.82
C TYR A 12 3.38 13.81 2.49
N ILE A 13 2.77 14.21 1.35
CA ILE A 13 3.16 13.70 0.03
C ILE A 13 4.61 14.08 -0.29
N ILE A 14 5.01 15.34 -0.02
CA ILE A 14 6.38 15.81 -0.25
C ILE A 14 7.37 15.01 0.60
N PHE A 15 7.06 14.80 1.88
CA PHE A 15 7.93 14.08 2.81
C PHE A 15 8.15 12.62 2.37
N ILE A 16 7.09 11.93 1.94
CA ILE A 16 7.20 10.57 1.39
C ILE A 16 8.06 10.59 0.11
N ALA A 17 7.81 11.52 -0.82
CA ALA A 17 8.57 11.61 -2.06
C ALA A 17 10.08 11.87 -1.81
N VAL A 18 10.41 12.79 -0.91
CA VAL A 18 11.80 13.08 -0.50
C VAL A 18 12.44 11.85 0.14
N THR A 19 11.71 11.15 1.03
CA THR A 19 12.21 9.93 1.68
C THR A 19 12.51 8.85 0.66
N LEU A 20 11.60 8.57 -0.29
CA LEU A 20 11.82 7.57 -1.33
C LEU A 20 12.97 7.94 -2.28
N ASN A 21 13.17 9.23 -2.55
CA ASN A 21 14.29 9.71 -3.35
C ASN A 21 15.64 9.53 -2.61
N ALA A 22 15.68 9.81 -1.30
CA ALA A 22 16.88 9.69 -0.48
C ALA A 22 17.40 8.24 -0.36
N VAL A 23 16.51 7.24 -0.46
CA VAL A 23 16.89 5.81 -0.44
C VAL A 23 17.53 5.36 -1.78
N GLY A 24 17.46 6.19 -2.83
CA GLY A 24 18.28 6.05 -4.05
C GLY A 24 17.64 5.24 -5.19
N ASN A 25 16.77 4.27 -4.92
CA ASN A 25 16.11 3.46 -5.97
C ASN A 25 14.58 3.56 -5.92
N ILE A 26 14.04 4.71 -6.34
CA ILE A 26 12.59 4.96 -6.33
C ILE A 26 11.78 3.95 -7.17
N LYS A 27 12.39 3.36 -8.20
CA LYS A 27 11.72 2.37 -9.07
C LYS A 27 11.31 1.11 -8.32
N GLN A 28 12.01 0.73 -7.25
CA GLN A 28 11.65 -0.42 -6.42
C GLN A 28 10.35 -0.19 -5.64
N TYR A 29 9.91 1.05 -5.49
CA TYR A 29 8.68 1.43 -4.77
C TYR A 29 7.50 1.68 -5.69
N ILE A 30 7.62 1.44 -7.00
CA ILE A 30 6.59 1.71 -7.99
C ILE A 30 6.21 0.39 -8.67
N ASP A 31 5.10 -0.20 -8.24
CA ASP A 31 4.50 -1.37 -8.83
C ASP A 31 2.99 -1.15 -9.04
N LEU A 32 2.57 -1.12 -10.31
CA LEU A 32 1.19 -0.82 -10.67
C LEU A 32 0.21 -1.90 -10.19
N ASN A 33 0.60 -3.17 -10.26
CA ASN A 33 -0.26 -4.29 -9.89
C ASN A 33 -0.57 -4.27 -8.38
N SER A 34 0.45 -4.03 -7.56
CA SER A 34 0.31 -3.87 -6.11
C SER A 34 -0.58 -2.68 -5.76
N ALA A 35 -0.46 -1.56 -6.49
CA ALA A 35 -1.33 -0.40 -6.30
C ALA A 35 -2.80 -0.72 -6.65
N ILE A 36 -3.05 -1.42 -7.75
CA ILE A 36 -4.40 -1.83 -8.17
C ILE A 36 -5.07 -2.70 -7.10
N VAL A 37 -4.36 -3.70 -6.57
CA VAL A 37 -4.89 -4.58 -5.51
C VAL A 37 -5.39 -3.76 -4.31
N VAL A 38 -4.57 -2.80 -3.85
CA VAL A 38 -4.90 -1.98 -2.69
C VAL A 38 -6.06 -1.03 -2.96
N VAL A 39 -6.03 -0.31 -4.08
CA VAL A 39 -7.03 0.70 -4.41
C VAL A 39 -8.39 0.07 -4.69
N VAL A 40 -8.44 -0.98 -5.52
CA VAL A 40 -9.70 -1.61 -5.91
C VAL A 40 -10.38 -2.26 -4.71
N LEU A 41 -9.64 -3.07 -3.93
CA LEU A 41 -10.21 -3.71 -2.73
C LEU A 41 -10.55 -2.69 -1.64
N GLY A 42 -9.77 -1.61 -1.53
CA GLY A 42 -10.07 -0.49 -0.63
C GLY A 42 -11.40 0.20 -0.97
N ILE A 43 -11.65 0.46 -2.26
CA ILE A 43 -12.91 1.03 -2.75
C ILE A 43 -14.08 0.07 -2.50
N LEU A 44 -13.92 -1.21 -2.84
CA LEU A 44 -14.95 -2.23 -2.58
C LEU A 44 -15.30 -2.30 -1.10
N PHE A 45 -14.29 -2.26 -0.23
CA PHE A 45 -14.50 -2.20 1.22
C PHE A 45 -15.25 -0.93 1.62
N ALA A 46 -14.86 0.24 1.10
CA ALA A 46 -15.52 1.51 1.44
C ALA A 46 -17.01 1.54 1.07
N VAL A 47 -17.38 0.91 -0.04
CA VAL A 47 -18.77 0.80 -0.52
C VAL A 47 -19.56 -0.23 0.30
N ALA A 48 -18.95 -1.37 0.66
CA ALA A 48 -19.63 -2.45 1.36
C ALA A 48 -19.72 -2.24 2.89
N ALA A 49 -18.78 -1.50 3.48
CA ALA A 49 -18.67 -1.35 4.92
C ALA A 49 -19.81 -0.48 5.51
N LYS A 50 -20.58 -1.09 6.40
CA LYS A 50 -21.58 -0.42 7.22
C LYS A 50 -20.92 0.24 8.44
N GLY A 51 -21.55 1.28 8.98
CA GLY A 51 -21.09 2.01 10.17
C GLY A 51 -20.99 3.51 9.94
N ASP A 52 -20.74 4.24 11.03
CA ASP A 52 -20.80 5.71 11.10
C ASP A 52 -19.51 6.40 10.62
N GLU A 53 -18.45 5.63 10.32
CA GLU A 53 -17.23 6.14 9.71
C GLU A 53 -17.53 6.79 8.35
N SER A 54 -16.80 7.86 8.03
CA SER A 54 -16.90 8.48 6.70
C SER A 54 -16.42 7.52 5.60
N THR A 55 -16.86 7.76 4.37
CA THR A 55 -16.40 6.98 3.20
C THR A 55 -14.88 7.05 3.03
N ILE A 56 -14.25 8.19 3.37
CA ILE A 56 -12.80 8.39 3.29
C ILE A 56 -12.08 7.53 4.33
N GLN A 57 -12.56 7.48 5.58
CA GLN A 57 -12.00 6.61 6.61
C GLN A 57 -12.14 5.13 6.25
N LYS A 58 -13.32 4.73 5.75
CA LYS A 58 -13.58 3.36 5.30
C LYS A 58 -12.64 2.96 4.16
N LEU A 59 -12.37 3.85 3.21
CA LEU A 59 -11.38 3.62 2.15
C LEU A 59 -9.99 3.35 2.73
N GLY A 60 -9.53 4.18 3.68
CA GLY A 60 -8.23 3.97 4.33
C GLY A 60 -8.15 2.64 5.10
N ASN A 61 -9.20 2.32 5.85
CA ASN A 61 -9.32 1.05 6.57
C ASN A 61 -9.30 -0.15 5.61
N GLY A 62 -10.02 -0.03 4.49
CA GLY A 62 -10.04 -1.01 3.41
C GLY A 62 -8.67 -1.18 2.76
N ALA A 63 -7.96 -0.08 2.48
CA ALA A 63 -6.64 -0.10 1.86
C ALA A 63 -5.61 -0.85 2.71
N VAL A 64 -5.60 -0.67 4.03
CA VAL A 64 -4.69 -1.44 4.92
C VAL A 64 -5.02 -2.93 4.90
N ARG A 65 -6.30 -3.28 4.99
CA ARG A 65 -6.74 -4.68 4.92
C ARG A 65 -6.39 -5.32 3.58
N ALA A 66 -6.59 -4.59 2.48
CA ALA A 66 -6.21 -5.02 1.13
C ALA A 66 -4.69 -5.18 0.99
N GLY A 67 -3.91 -4.25 1.55
CA GLY A 67 -2.46 -4.32 1.55
C GLY A 67 -1.92 -5.58 2.21
N TRP A 68 -2.44 -5.91 3.40
CA TRP A 68 -2.11 -7.15 4.10
C TRP A 68 -2.58 -8.39 3.36
N LEU A 69 -3.79 -8.38 2.80
CA LEU A 69 -4.29 -9.50 1.99
C LEU A 69 -3.40 -9.77 0.78
N GLY A 70 -3.05 -8.73 0.02
CA GLY A 70 -2.14 -8.83 -1.13
C GLY A 70 -0.76 -9.37 -0.73
N SER A 71 -0.26 -8.96 0.42
CA SER A 71 1.03 -9.43 0.94
C SER A 71 0.99 -10.91 1.31
N ILE A 72 -0.06 -11.37 2.00
CA ILE A 72 -0.25 -12.78 2.33
C ILE A 72 -0.35 -13.63 1.07
N ILE A 73 -1.09 -13.19 0.05
CA ILE A 73 -1.17 -13.89 -1.25
C ILE A 73 0.22 -13.99 -1.89
N GLY A 74 0.98 -12.89 -1.89
CA GLY A 74 2.36 -12.88 -2.39
C GLY A 74 3.28 -13.84 -1.64
N ILE A 75 3.23 -13.85 -0.31
CA ILE A 75 4.03 -14.76 0.53
C ILE A 75 3.70 -16.23 0.24
N VAL A 76 2.41 -16.57 0.11
CA VAL A 76 1.99 -17.93 -0.27
C VAL A 76 2.56 -18.33 -1.63
N ASN A 77 2.52 -17.42 -2.61
CA ASN A 77 3.11 -17.67 -3.93
C ASN A 77 4.63 -17.87 -3.86
N ILE A 78 5.33 -17.05 -3.08
CA ILE A 78 6.79 -17.13 -2.89
C ILE A 78 7.17 -18.49 -2.31
N PHE A 79 6.56 -18.91 -1.20
CA PHE A 79 6.88 -20.19 -0.56
C PHE A 79 6.51 -21.41 -1.42
N GLY A 80 5.54 -21.26 -2.33
CA GLY A 80 5.17 -22.30 -3.30
C GLY A 80 6.01 -22.30 -4.59
N SER A 81 6.96 -21.37 -4.76
CA SER A 81 7.71 -21.21 -6.02
C SER A 81 8.94 -22.11 -6.10
N GLU A 82 9.33 -22.48 -7.33
CA GLU A 82 10.59 -23.18 -7.60
C GLU A 82 11.82 -22.36 -7.15
N GLY A 83 11.75 -21.02 -7.25
CA GLY A 83 12.80 -20.12 -6.78
C GLY A 83 13.06 -20.23 -5.27
N PHE A 84 12.00 -20.45 -4.48
CA PHE A 84 12.15 -20.74 -3.05
C PHE A 84 12.77 -22.11 -2.81
N ALA A 85 12.34 -23.14 -3.53
CA ALA A 85 12.89 -24.49 -3.42
C ALA A 85 14.38 -24.55 -3.81
N ALA A 86 14.78 -23.76 -4.81
CA ALA A 86 16.16 -23.64 -5.28
C ALA A 86 17.04 -22.70 -4.42
N GLY A 87 16.46 -21.97 -3.47
CA GLY A 87 17.19 -20.98 -2.66
C GLY A 87 17.69 -19.77 -3.46
N ASP A 88 17.02 -19.41 -4.55
CA ASP A 88 17.40 -18.27 -5.39
C ASP A 88 17.05 -16.94 -4.70
N LEU A 89 18.03 -16.39 -3.97
CA LEU A 89 17.88 -15.15 -3.22
C LEU A 89 17.56 -13.93 -4.11
N SER A 90 17.91 -13.96 -5.40
CA SER A 90 17.61 -12.85 -6.31
C SER A 90 16.11 -12.78 -6.62
N ILE A 91 15.53 -13.92 -6.98
CA ILE A 91 14.09 -14.05 -7.23
C ILE A 91 13.30 -13.78 -5.95
N LEU A 92 13.74 -14.35 -4.83
CA LEU A 92 13.09 -14.18 -3.53
C LEU A 92 13.11 -12.73 -3.07
N GLY A 93 14.25 -12.03 -3.20
CA GLY A 93 14.37 -10.63 -2.83
C GLY A 93 13.44 -9.73 -3.64
N ALA A 94 13.36 -9.95 -4.96
CA ALA A 94 12.46 -9.20 -5.83
C ALA A 94 10.98 -9.45 -5.48
N ALA A 95 10.59 -10.70 -5.26
CA ALA A 95 9.21 -11.04 -4.94
C ALA A 95 8.78 -10.53 -3.54
N LEU A 96 9.67 -10.62 -2.54
CA LEU A 96 9.44 -10.07 -1.20
C LEU A 96 9.31 -8.54 -1.23
N ALA A 97 10.09 -7.86 -2.09
CA ALA A 97 9.93 -6.42 -2.28
C ALA A 97 8.52 -6.10 -2.79
N VAL A 98 8.05 -6.75 -3.85
CA VAL A 98 6.72 -6.52 -4.45
C VAL A 98 5.60 -6.83 -3.45
N CYS A 99 5.63 -7.97 -2.75
CA CYS A 99 4.57 -8.29 -1.78
C CYS A 99 4.59 -7.39 -0.54
N SER A 100 5.70 -6.68 -0.28
CA SER A 100 5.77 -5.64 0.76
C SER A 100 5.16 -4.31 0.30
N LEU A 101 5.17 -4.03 -1.00
CA LEU A 101 4.60 -2.79 -1.56
C LEU A 101 3.10 -2.68 -1.33
N THR A 102 2.35 -3.78 -1.36
CA THR A 102 0.91 -3.73 -1.07
C THR A 102 0.63 -3.23 0.34
N VAL A 103 1.41 -3.67 1.34
CA VAL A 103 1.28 -3.18 2.73
C VAL A 103 1.67 -1.71 2.82
N LEU A 104 2.81 -1.34 2.21
CA LEU A 104 3.26 0.05 2.17
C LEU A 104 2.17 0.97 1.59
N TYR A 105 1.64 0.63 0.40
CA TYR A 105 0.60 1.42 -0.26
C TYR A 105 -0.69 1.48 0.56
N GLY A 106 -1.08 0.40 1.22
CA GLY A 106 -2.23 0.38 2.13
C GLY A 106 -2.10 1.40 3.25
N TYR A 107 -0.94 1.47 3.90
CA TYR A 107 -0.67 2.45 4.95
C TYR A 107 -0.50 3.87 4.43
N LEU A 108 0.11 4.06 3.25
CA LEU A 108 0.21 5.38 2.64
C LEU A 108 -1.19 5.96 2.37
N LEU A 109 -2.08 5.16 1.79
CA LEU A 109 -3.47 5.56 1.58
C LEU A 109 -4.21 5.80 2.90
N LYS A 110 -4.03 4.96 3.92
CA LYS A 110 -4.66 5.17 5.23
C LYS A 110 -4.24 6.49 5.86
N LEU A 111 -2.95 6.82 5.86
CA LEU A 111 -2.47 8.11 6.38
C LEU A 111 -3.05 9.28 5.59
N GLY A 112 -3.04 9.20 4.26
CA GLY A 112 -3.67 10.22 3.40
C GLY A 112 -5.15 10.41 3.70
N THR A 113 -5.92 9.33 3.87
CA THR A 113 -7.35 9.39 4.19
C THR A 113 -7.63 10.01 5.55
N MET A 114 -6.81 9.72 6.58
CA MET A 114 -6.97 10.31 7.91
C MET A 114 -6.69 11.81 7.92
N MET A 115 -5.81 12.30 7.03
CA MET A 115 -5.52 13.73 6.91
C MET A 115 -6.62 14.48 6.14
N LEU A 116 -7.28 13.80 5.19
CA LEU A 116 -8.30 14.40 4.32
C LEU A 116 -9.71 14.37 4.92
N ASP A 117 -10.00 13.36 5.73
CA ASP A 117 -11.25 13.25 6.48
C ASP A 117 -11.43 14.40 7.46
#